data_AF-A0AAU8X6M0-F1
#
_entry.id   AF-A0AAU8X6M0-F1
#
_cell.length_a   1.000
_cell.length_b   1.000
_cell.length_c   1.000
_cell.angle_alpha   90.00
_cell.angle_beta   90.00
_cell.angle_gamma   90.00
#
_symmetry.space_group_name_H-M   'P 1'
#
loop_
_entity.id
_entity.type
_entity.pdbx_description
1 polymer ?
#
loop_
_entity_poly.entity_id
_entity_poly.type
_entity_poly.pdbx_seq_one_letter_code
_entity_poly.pdbx_strand_id
1 'polypeptide(L)'
;MNDVQVEDHPPRSGEPLFRYIAEQYQALQQEPVIYQWKINYQSPTAWHSGLFGGGVGIFLGLYFPLRDGDVSIFNTMSNILYSLGVIMIFYARYLINTNKIYHYHITAKGIYYTLQDDIPEIAFTIMRGVGWFGCIACVLAAGLLGPAAFIGAGASALLAWKIKDMKPELKEEVCLYSNGDKAELTLFERGGAIKLHGREHISEFGVLYCLEGEYQKVLKLLYPYLDNYEVHEVGSWRAF
;
A
#
# COMPACT_ATOMS: atom_id res chain seq x y z
N MET A 1 8.40 -17.12 35.24
CA MET A 1 7.32 -16.77 34.30
C MET A 1 6.63 -15.57 34.92
N ASN A 2 6.98 -14.36 34.49
CA ASN A 2 6.27 -13.17 34.91
C ASN A 2 5.02 -13.09 34.04
N ASP A 3 3.86 -13.20 34.67
CA ASP A 3 2.60 -12.78 34.07
C ASP A 3 2.78 -11.33 33.61
N VAL A 4 2.83 -11.15 32.29
CA VAL A 4 2.57 -9.86 31.68
C VAL A 4 1.07 -9.65 31.89
N GLN A 5 0.72 -9.14 33.07
CA GLN A 5 -0.58 -8.57 33.35
C GLN A 5 -0.78 -7.48 32.30
N VAL A 6 -1.56 -7.81 31.28
CA VAL A 6 -2.01 -6.85 30.28
C VAL A 6 -2.85 -5.85 31.06
N GLU A 7 -2.32 -4.65 31.31
CA GLU A 7 -3.05 -3.57 31.97
C GLU A 7 -4.45 -3.47 31.35
N ASP A 8 -5.49 -3.61 32.18
CA ASP A 8 -6.91 -3.71 31.77
C ASP A 8 -7.40 -2.47 31.00
N HIS A 9 -6.65 -1.36 31.05
CA HIS A 9 -7.01 -0.11 30.39
C HIS A 9 -5.82 0.50 29.63
N PRO A 10 -5.79 0.43 28.29
CA PRO A 10 -4.73 1.06 27.51
C PRO A 10 -4.78 2.59 27.63
N PRO A 11 -3.64 3.30 27.51
CA PRO A 11 -3.61 4.76 27.52
C PRO A 11 -4.42 5.32 26.35
N ARG A 12 -5.23 6.37 26.56
CA ARG A 12 -6.14 6.87 25.51
C ARG A 12 -5.48 7.57 24.32
N SER A 13 -4.31 8.19 24.50
CA SER A 13 -3.60 8.90 23.43
C SER A 13 -2.18 9.32 23.83
N GLY A 14 -1.33 9.65 22.86
CA GLY A 14 -0.03 10.28 23.06
C GLY A 14 1.12 9.27 23.25
N GLU A 15 2.27 9.77 23.70
CA GLU A 15 3.49 8.97 23.92
C GLU A 15 3.28 7.69 24.76
N PRO A 16 2.47 7.70 25.85
CA PRO A 16 2.21 6.48 26.62
C PRO A 16 1.52 5.38 25.81
N LEU A 17 0.60 5.74 24.91
CA LEU A 17 -0.08 4.77 24.04
C LEU A 17 0.90 4.16 23.05
N PHE A 18 1.77 4.96 22.44
CA PHE A 18 2.79 4.44 21.50
C PHE A 18 3.76 3.48 22.19
N ARG A 19 4.19 3.78 23.43
CA ARG A 19 5.04 2.87 24.21
C ARG A 19 4.32 1.57 24.54
N TYR A 20 3.07 1.65 24.99
CA TYR A 20 2.24 0.49 25.25
C TYR A 20 2.07 -0.40 24.01
N ILE A 21 1.76 0.18 22.84
CA ILE A 21 1.64 -0.57 21.58
C ILE A 21 2.97 -1.25 21.22
N ALA A 22 4.09 -0.53 21.36
CA ALA A 22 5.42 -1.09 21.07
C ALA A 22 5.77 -2.26 22.00
N GLU A 23 5.45 -2.17 23.29
CA GLU A 23 5.64 -3.25 24.27
C GLU A 23 4.77 -4.47 23.95
N GLN A 24 3.48 -4.26 23.63
CA GLN A 24 2.58 -5.34 23.22
C GLN A 24 3.07 -6.01 21.94
N TYR A 25 3.51 -5.23 20.96
CA TYR A 25 4.08 -5.76 19.72
C TYR A 25 5.34 -6.59 19.98
N GLN A 26 6.26 -6.10 20.81
CA GLN A 26 7.46 -6.84 21.16
C GLN A 26 7.14 -8.13 21.93
N ALA A 27 6.14 -8.10 22.82
CA ALA A 27 5.66 -9.29 23.51
C ALA A 27 5.01 -10.31 22.56
N LEU A 28 4.34 -9.83 21.50
CA LEU A 28 3.73 -10.66 20.46
C LEU A 28 4.80 -11.33 19.59
N GLN A 29 5.85 -10.60 19.19
CA GLN A 29 6.97 -11.13 18.41
C GLN A 29 7.77 -12.22 19.14
N GLN A 30 7.76 -12.21 20.47
CA GLN A 30 8.43 -13.24 21.30
C GLN A 30 7.61 -14.54 21.39
N GLU A 31 6.34 -14.52 21.00
CA GLU A 31 5.51 -15.72 21.05
C GLU A 31 5.85 -16.71 19.95
N PRO A 32 5.64 -18.02 20.19
CA PRO A 32 5.76 -19.00 19.13
C PRO A 32 4.69 -18.73 18.05
N VAL A 33 5.16 -18.51 16.82
CA VAL A 33 4.30 -18.35 15.66
C VAL A 33 3.66 -19.71 15.33
N ILE A 34 2.34 -19.76 15.39
CA ILE A 34 1.53 -20.96 15.13
C ILE A 34 1.40 -21.17 13.62
N TYR A 35 1.15 -20.09 12.89
CA TYR A 35 0.96 -20.13 11.45
C TYR A 35 1.45 -18.86 10.79
N GLN A 36 2.12 -18.99 9.65
CA GLN A 36 2.59 -17.86 8.86
C GLN A 36 2.34 -18.10 7.37
N TRP A 37 1.97 -17.04 6.65
CA TRP A 37 1.80 -17.11 5.21
C TRP A 37 2.02 -15.74 4.56
N LYS A 38 2.37 -15.78 3.28
CA LYS A 38 2.65 -14.59 2.47
C LYS A 38 1.66 -14.51 1.32
N ILE A 39 1.04 -13.34 1.13
CA ILE A 39 0.10 -13.07 0.03
C ILE A 39 0.56 -11.85 -0.74
N ASN A 40 0.56 -11.96 -2.06
CA ASN A 40 0.67 -10.81 -2.95
C ASN A 40 -0.73 -10.39 -3.35
N TYR A 41 -1.20 -9.30 -2.75
CA TYR A 41 -2.49 -8.70 -3.05
C TYR A 41 -2.35 -7.70 -4.20
N GLN A 42 -3.03 -8.02 -5.30
CA GLN A 42 -3.15 -7.11 -6.44
C GLN A 42 -4.46 -6.35 -6.31
N SER A 43 -4.39 -5.02 -6.19
CA SER A 43 -5.60 -4.20 -6.16
C SER A 43 -6.36 -4.34 -7.49
N PRO A 44 -7.63 -4.78 -7.50
CA PRO A 44 -8.42 -4.93 -8.72
C PRO A 44 -8.64 -3.61 -9.47
N THR A 45 -8.56 -2.48 -8.75
CA THR A 45 -8.74 -1.15 -9.31
C THR A 45 -7.44 -0.54 -9.85
N ALA A 46 -6.29 -1.19 -9.66
CA ALA A 46 -4.98 -0.62 -10.01
C ALA A 46 -4.82 -0.31 -11.51
N TRP A 47 -5.38 -1.16 -12.38
CA TRP A 47 -5.38 -0.89 -13.82
C TRP A 47 -6.42 0.14 -14.22
N HIS A 48 -7.59 0.16 -13.56
CA HIS A 48 -8.64 1.13 -13.84
C HIS A 48 -8.19 2.55 -13.50
N SER A 49 -7.52 2.74 -12.36
CA SER A 49 -6.94 4.04 -11.98
C SER A 49 -5.82 4.46 -12.92
N GLY A 50 -4.97 3.53 -13.35
CA GLY A 50 -3.93 3.79 -14.35
C GLY A 50 -4.49 4.22 -15.71
N LEU A 51 -5.47 3.47 -16.23
CA LEU A 51 -6.15 3.77 -17.48
C LEU A 51 -6.93 5.10 -17.40
N PHE A 52 -7.53 5.42 -16.25
CA PHE A 52 -8.20 6.70 -16.06
C PHE A 52 -7.19 7.85 -16.09
N GLY A 53 -6.11 7.75 -15.31
CA GLY A 53 -5.09 8.81 -15.23
C GLY A 53 -4.37 9.07 -16.56
N GLY A 54 -3.92 8.01 -17.24
CA GLY A 54 -3.22 8.17 -18.52
C GLY A 54 -4.14 8.28 -19.75
N GLY A 55 -5.36 7.77 -19.65
CA GLY A 55 -6.39 7.89 -20.70
C GLY A 55 -6.71 9.34 -21.01
N VAL A 56 -6.74 10.23 -20.01
CA VAL A 56 -6.92 11.68 -20.22
C VAL A 56 -5.85 12.24 -21.17
N GLY A 57 -4.58 11.87 -21.00
CA GLY A 57 -3.50 12.32 -21.88
C GLY A 57 -3.68 11.83 -23.32
N ILE A 58 -4.12 10.58 -23.49
CA ILE A 58 -4.40 9.99 -24.81
C ILE A 58 -5.60 10.66 -25.48
N PHE A 59 -6.68 10.90 -24.74
CA PHE A 59 -7.86 11.61 -25.24
C PHE A 59 -7.53 13.05 -25.64
N LEU A 60 -6.71 13.76 -24.87
CA LEU A 60 -6.25 15.11 -25.22
C LEU A 60 -5.39 15.08 -26.49
N GLY A 61 -4.50 14.09 -26.64
CA GLY A 61 -3.68 13.90 -27.84
C GLY A 61 -4.52 13.69 -29.12
N LEU A 62 -5.70 13.07 -29.00
CA LEU A 62 -6.66 12.92 -30.11
C LEU A 62 -7.51 14.18 -30.32
N TYR A 63 -7.87 14.89 -29.24
CA TYR A 63 -8.76 16.05 -29.29
C TYR A 63 -8.17 17.23 -30.07
N PHE A 64 -6.89 17.56 -29.86
CA PHE A 64 -6.28 18.74 -30.47
C PHE A 64 -6.22 18.68 -32.01
N PRO A 65 -5.71 17.61 -32.66
CA PRO A 65 -5.70 17.50 -34.12
C PRO A 65 -7.11 17.55 -34.72
N LEU A 66 -8.06 16.83 -34.10
CA LEU A 66 -9.45 16.79 -34.55
C LEU A 66 -10.13 18.17 -34.46
N ARG A 67 -9.77 18.99 -33.48
CA ARG A 67 -10.26 20.37 -33.34
C ARG A 67 -9.68 21.29 -34.41
N ASP A 68 -8.38 21.19 -34.67
CA ASP A 68 -7.67 22.07 -35.59
C ASP A 68 -7.88 21.68 -37.07
N GLY A 69 -8.63 20.61 -37.33
CA GLY A 69 -8.88 20.09 -38.68
C GLY A 69 -7.66 19.39 -39.30
N ASP A 70 -6.60 19.21 -38.52
CA ASP A 70 -5.42 18.44 -38.89
C ASP A 70 -5.71 16.95 -38.64
N VAL A 71 -5.87 16.18 -39.73
CA VAL A 71 -6.10 14.74 -39.65
C VAL A 71 -4.84 13.95 -39.25
N SER A 72 -3.69 14.62 -39.14
CA SER A 72 -2.46 14.00 -38.68
C SER A 72 -2.50 13.78 -37.16
N ILE A 73 -3.13 12.67 -36.76
CA ILE A 73 -3.14 12.18 -35.38
C ILE A 73 -1.75 11.90 -34.81
N PHE A 74 -0.70 11.93 -35.64
CA PHE A 74 0.71 11.72 -35.29
C PHE A 74 1.54 13.01 -35.31
N ASN A 75 0.92 14.19 -35.16
CA ASN A 75 1.68 15.43 -35.03
C ASN A 75 2.52 15.47 -33.73
N THR A 76 3.47 16.40 -33.67
CA THR A 76 4.43 16.51 -32.56
C THR A 76 3.74 16.66 -31.20
N MET A 77 2.68 17.47 -31.12
CA MET A 77 1.95 17.69 -29.87
C MET A 77 1.22 16.43 -29.41
N SER A 78 0.53 15.75 -30.33
CA SER A 78 -0.17 14.50 -30.06
C SER A 78 0.79 13.39 -29.61
N ASN A 79 1.95 13.25 -30.26
CA ASN A 79 2.95 12.26 -29.84
C ASN A 79 3.48 12.53 -28.42
N ILE A 80 3.69 13.80 -28.04
CA ILE A 80 4.05 14.17 -26.67
C ILE A 80 2.93 13.80 -25.69
N LEU A 81 1.67 14.10 -26.03
CA LEU A 81 0.53 13.79 -25.15
C LEU A 81 0.28 12.27 -25.02
N TYR A 82 0.45 11.50 -26.10
CA TYR A 82 0.38 10.03 -26.05
C TYR A 82 1.49 9.44 -25.18
N SER A 83 2.73 9.89 -25.36
CA SER A 83 3.85 9.40 -24.56
C SER A 83 3.67 9.74 -23.08
N LEU A 84 3.24 10.95 -22.74
CA LEU A 84 2.89 11.33 -21.37
C LEU A 84 1.73 10.48 -20.83
N GLY A 85 0.69 10.25 -21.63
CA GLY A 85 -0.43 9.38 -21.27
C GLY A 85 0.03 7.97 -20.92
N VAL A 86 0.84 7.33 -21.78
CA VAL A 86 1.40 5.99 -21.55
C VAL A 86 2.26 5.97 -20.28
N ILE A 87 3.15 6.94 -20.10
CA ILE A 87 3.98 7.05 -18.89
C ILE A 87 3.09 7.15 -17.64
N MET A 88 2.02 7.95 -17.70
CA MET A 88 1.09 8.11 -16.58
C MET A 88 0.30 6.83 -16.26
N ILE A 89 -0.04 6.00 -17.25
CA ILE A 89 -0.66 4.68 -16.99
C ILE A 89 0.27 3.82 -16.16
N PHE A 90 1.53 3.68 -16.59
CA PHE A 90 2.51 2.85 -15.89
C PHE A 90 2.86 3.44 -14.51
N TYR A 91 3.00 4.76 -14.42
CA TYR A 91 3.22 5.45 -13.15
C TYR A 91 2.09 5.18 -12.16
N ALA A 92 0.84 5.41 -12.55
CA ALA A 92 -0.30 5.20 -11.67
C ALA A 92 -0.54 3.72 -11.33
N ARG A 93 -0.21 2.79 -12.25
CA ARG A 93 -0.34 1.34 -12.00
C ARG A 93 0.71 0.82 -11.02
N TYR A 94 1.97 1.21 -11.17
CA TYR A 94 3.09 0.57 -10.45
C TYR A 94 3.63 1.38 -9.28
N LEU A 95 3.37 2.70 -9.21
CA LEU A 95 3.88 3.56 -8.15
C LEU A 95 2.77 4.10 -7.23
N ILE A 96 1.57 4.37 -7.76
CA ILE A 96 0.43 4.82 -6.94
C ILE A 96 -0.34 3.61 -6.39
N ASN A 97 -0.65 2.64 -7.26
CA ASN A 97 -1.43 1.45 -6.91
C ASN A 97 -0.57 0.19 -6.95
N THR A 98 0.57 0.25 -6.26
CA THR A 98 1.48 -0.87 -6.13
C THR A 98 0.77 -2.08 -5.55
N ASN A 99 1.16 -3.28 -6.00
CA ASN A 99 0.71 -4.49 -5.33
C ASN A 99 1.27 -4.51 -3.92
N LYS A 100 0.52 -5.09 -2.99
CA LYS A 100 0.92 -5.15 -1.59
C LYS A 100 1.25 -6.58 -1.22
N ILE A 101 2.41 -6.77 -0.63
CA ILE A 101 2.83 -8.03 -0.06
C ILE A 101 2.46 -7.99 1.42
N TYR A 102 1.60 -8.91 1.81
CA TYR A 102 1.23 -9.15 3.20
C TYR A 102 2.00 -10.38 3.69
N HIS A 103 2.66 -10.27 4.83
CA HIS A 103 3.26 -11.40 5.53
C HIS A 103 2.64 -11.54 6.91
N TYR A 104 1.72 -12.49 7.05
CA TYR A 104 0.92 -12.70 8.25
C TYR A 104 1.58 -13.71 9.18
N HIS A 105 1.46 -13.45 10.49
CA HIS A 105 1.90 -14.34 11.56
C HIS A 105 0.80 -14.41 12.63
N ILE A 106 0.30 -15.61 12.89
CA ILE A 106 -0.66 -15.89 13.96
C ILE A 106 0.10 -16.39 15.18
N THR A 107 -0.17 -15.79 16.34
CA THR A 107 0.30 -16.24 17.65
C THR A 107 -0.90 -16.46 18.59
N ALA A 108 -0.62 -16.87 19.83
CA ALA A 108 -1.67 -17.14 20.81
C ALA A 108 -2.29 -15.85 21.38
N LYS A 109 -1.52 -14.75 21.49
CA LYS A 109 -2.01 -13.44 21.93
C LYS A 109 -2.67 -12.61 20.83
N GLY A 110 -2.35 -12.85 19.57
CA GLY A 110 -2.88 -12.05 18.47
C GLY A 110 -2.23 -12.35 17.14
N ILE A 111 -2.37 -11.40 16.23
CA ILE A 111 -1.90 -11.50 14.86
C ILE A 111 -1.09 -10.26 14.56
N TYR A 112 0.06 -10.43 13.91
CA TYR A 112 0.78 -9.32 13.32
C TYR A 112 1.12 -9.61 11.88
N TYR A 113 1.20 -8.56 11.09
CA TYR A 113 1.61 -8.69 9.70
C TYR A 113 2.47 -7.52 9.26
N THR A 114 3.33 -7.83 8.30
CA THR A 114 4.09 -6.81 7.60
C THR A 114 3.46 -6.54 6.24
N LEU A 115 3.36 -5.27 5.92
CA LEU A 115 2.90 -4.69 4.69
C LEU A 115 4.11 -4.15 3.94
N GLN A 116 4.35 -4.64 2.75
CA GLN A 116 5.40 -4.15 1.88
C GLN A 116 4.85 -3.86 0.49
N ASP A 117 5.16 -2.68 -0.06
CA ASP A 117 4.84 -2.36 -1.44
C ASP A 117 5.77 -3.14 -2.39
N ASP A 118 5.19 -3.92 -3.30
CA ASP A 118 5.87 -4.70 -4.34
C ASP A 118 6.23 -3.81 -5.54
N ILE A 119 7.07 -2.80 -5.27
CA ILE A 119 7.57 -1.91 -6.33
C ILE A 119 8.64 -2.69 -7.11
N PRO A 120 8.49 -2.86 -8.44
CA PRO A 120 9.49 -3.55 -9.24
C PRO A 120 10.86 -2.85 -9.12
N GLU A 121 11.94 -3.61 -8.89
CA GLU A 121 13.30 -3.04 -8.77
C GLU A 121 13.70 -2.20 -10.00
N ILE A 122 13.21 -2.60 -11.18
CA ILE A 122 13.42 -1.87 -12.43
C ILE A 122 12.86 -0.44 -12.37
N ALA A 123 11.79 -0.19 -11.62
CA ALA A 123 11.23 1.14 -11.48
C ALA A 123 12.23 2.10 -10.82
N PHE A 124 12.95 1.64 -9.79
CA PHE A 124 14.00 2.45 -9.15
C PHE A 124 15.16 2.72 -10.11
N THR A 125 15.54 1.75 -10.94
CA THR A 125 16.58 1.93 -11.97
C THR A 125 16.16 2.95 -13.03
N ILE A 126 14.92 2.86 -13.54
CA ILE A 126 14.37 3.81 -14.50
C ILE A 126 14.32 5.21 -13.89
N MET A 127 13.80 5.36 -12.66
CA MET A 127 13.71 6.65 -11.98
C MET A 127 15.09 7.29 -11.78
N ARG A 128 16.11 6.50 -11.44
CA ARG A 128 17.50 6.98 -11.36
C ARG A 128 18.03 7.41 -12.74
N GLY A 129 17.73 6.65 -13.79
CA GLY A 129 18.09 7.00 -15.16
C GLY A 129 17.45 8.31 -15.63
N VAL A 130 16.16 8.49 -15.38
CA VAL A 130 15.42 9.73 -15.66
C VAL A 130 15.99 10.90 -14.85
N GLY A 131 16.29 10.68 -13.57
CA GLY A 131 16.94 11.68 -12.72
C GLY A 131 18.29 12.13 -13.28
N TRP A 132 19.14 11.20 -13.71
CA TRP A 132 20.44 11.51 -14.32
C TRP A 132 20.29 12.26 -15.65
N PHE A 133 19.38 11.81 -16.51
CA PHE A 133 19.07 12.50 -17.76
C PHE A 133 18.56 13.93 -17.53
N GLY A 134 17.67 14.10 -16.55
CA GLY A 134 17.19 15.42 -16.12
C GLY A 134 18.32 16.32 -15.65
N CYS A 135 19.24 15.82 -14.81
CA CYS A 135 20.41 16.58 -14.37
C CYS A 135 21.29 17.03 -15.55
N ILE A 136 21.61 16.15 -16.50
CA ILE A 136 22.39 16.51 -17.69
C ILE A 136 21.68 17.58 -18.51
N ALA A 137 20.38 17.40 -18.78
CA ALA A 137 19.58 18.37 -19.53
C ALA A 137 19.57 19.74 -18.83
N CYS A 138 19.50 19.77 -17.50
CA CYS A 138 19.55 21.02 -16.72
C CYS A 138 20.92 21.72 -16.83
N VAL A 139 22.03 20.98 -16.77
CA VAL A 139 23.38 21.55 -16.95
C VAL A 139 23.54 22.14 -18.35
N LEU A 140 23.06 21.44 -19.38
CA LEU A 140 23.08 21.94 -20.76
C LEU A 140 22.21 23.19 -20.92
N ALA A 141 20.99 23.17 -20.36
CA ALA A 141 20.08 24.31 -20.39
C ALA A 141 20.67 25.53 -19.67
N ALA A 142 21.33 25.34 -18.53
CA ALA A 142 22.02 26.43 -17.82
C ALA A 142 23.18 27.02 -18.65
N GLY A 143 23.92 26.18 -19.39
CA GLY A 143 24.96 26.63 -20.31
C GLY A 143 24.44 27.41 -21.52
N LEU A 144 23.26 27.05 -22.03
CA LEU A 144 22.65 27.65 -23.22
C LEU A 144 21.77 28.89 -22.92
N LEU A 145 20.95 28.82 -21.88
CA LEU A 145 19.92 29.81 -21.52
C LEU A 145 20.31 30.68 -20.32
N GLY A 146 21.45 30.39 -19.69
CA GLY A 146 21.96 31.09 -18.52
C GLY A 146 21.26 30.71 -17.20
N PRO A 147 21.55 31.44 -16.11
CA PRO A 147 21.12 31.07 -14.75
C PRO A 147 19.61 31.02 -14.51
N ALA A 148 18.81 31.65 -15.38
CA ALA A 148 17.34 31.63 -15.28
C ALA A 148 16.74 30.23 -15.45
N ALA A 149 17.45 29.30 -16.09
CA ALA A 149 17.03 27.90 -16.24
C ALA A 149 16.92 27.14 -14.90
N PHE A 150 17.59 27.60 -13.84
CA PHE A 150 17.57 26.94 -12.52
C PHE A 150 16.24 27.13 -11.76
N ILE A 151 15.42 28.12 -12.13
CA ILE A 151 14.17 28.46 -11.42
C ILE A 151 13.11 27.33 -11.55
N GLY A 152 13.20 26.49 -12.59
CA GLY A 152 12.40 25.26 -12.72
C GLY A 152 13.16 23.99 -12.33
N ALA A 153 14.44 23.89 -12.69
CA ALA A 153 15.26 22.69 -12.49
C ALA A 153 15.58 22.37 -11.02
N GLY A 154 15.66 23.38 -10.15
CA GLY A 154 15.98 23.20 -8.73
C GLY A 154 14.96 22.33 -7.98
N ALA A 155 13.66 22.48 -8.30
CA ALA A 155 12.60 21.67 -7.71
C ALA A 155 12.69 20.20 -8.15
N SER A 156 13.06 19.96 -9.41
CA SER A 156 13.26 18.62 -9.97
C SER A 156 14.44 17.90 -9.32
N ALA A 157 15.54 18.60 -9.06
CA ALA A 157 16.72 18.05 -8.40
C ALA A 157 16.45 17.65 -6.94
N LEU A 158 15.67 18.45 -6.20
CA LEU A 158 15.25 18.12 -4.83
C LEU A 158 14.34 16.88 -4.78
N LEU A 159 13.39 16.77 -5.71
CA LEU A 159 12.54 15.58 -5.86
C LEU A 159 13.36 14.34 -6.23
N ALA A 160 14.32 14.47 -7.16
CA ALA A 160 15.20 13.37 -7.56
C ALA A 160 16.06 12.86 -6.40
N TRP A 161 16.54 13.76 -5.53
CA TRP A 161 17.25 13.37 -4.31
C TRP A 161 16.34 12.56 -3.39
N LYS A 162 15.11 13.01 -3.12
CA LYS A 162 14.15 12.29 -2.26
C LYS A 162 13.85 10.88 -2.77
N ILE A 163 13.83 10.68 -4.09
CA ILE A 163 13.54 9.39 -4.72
C ILE A 163 14.77 8.46 -4.71
N LYS A 164 16.00 8.99 -4.68
CA LYS A 164 17.24 8.19 -4.68
C LYS A 164 17.33 7.23 -3.50
N ASP A 165 16.86 7.68 -2.33
CA ASP A 165 16.93 6.95 -1.07
C ASP A 165 15.61 6.25 -0.71
N MET A 166 14.61 6.27 -1.59
CA MET A 166 13.38 5.50 -1.38
C MET A 166 13.69 4.01 -1.34
N LYS A 167 13.34 3.38 -0.23
CA LYS A 167 13.26 1.92 -0.08
C LYS A 167 11.79 1.54 0.06
N PRO A 168 11.41 0.29 -0.25
CA PRO A 168 10.07 -0.22 0.06
C PRO A 168 9.82 0.00 1.55
N GLU A 169 8.76 0.75 1.89
CA GLU A 169 8.39 1.00 3.27
C GLU A 169 7.81 -0.29 3.84
N LEU A 170 8.43 -0.80 4.92
CA LEU A 170 7.87 -1.91 5.68
C LEU A 170 6.96 -1.31 6.75
N LYS A 171 5.66 -1.53 6.61
CA LYS A 171 4.68 -1.15 7.65
C LYS A 171 4.33 -2.40 8.45
N GLU A 172 4.29 -2.25 9.76
CA GLU A 172 3.98 -3.34 10.67
C GLU A 172 2.65 -3.01 11.34
N GLU A 173 1.70 -3.95 11.25
CA GLU A 173 0.38 -3.81 11.84
C GLU A 173 0.12 -4.98 12.78
N VAL A 174 -0.59 -4.68 13.87
CA VAL A 174 -0.84 -5.60 14.97
C VAL A 174 -2.32 -5.61 15.25
N CYS A 175 -2.89 -6.79 15.44
CA CYS A 175 -4.26 -7.00 15.83
C CYS A 175 -4.28 -8.00 16.99
N LEU A 176 -4.51 -7.51 18.21
CA LEU A 176 -4.60 -8.34 19.41
C LEU A 176 -6.00 -8.93 19.54
N TYR A 177 -6.11 -10.16 20.06
CA TYR A 177 -7.41 -10.73 20.37
C TYR A 177 -8.09 -9.96 21.49
N SER A 178 -9.41 -9.84 21.36
CA SER A 178 -10.24 -9.20 22.37
C SER A 178 -10.40 -10.14 23.57
N ASN A 179 -9.54 -9.97 24.58
CA ASN A 179 -9.69 -10.66 25.86
C ASN A 179 -10.80 -9.98 26.67
N GLY A 180 -11.97 -10.60 26.75
CA GLY A 180 -13.10 -10.17 27.59
C GLY A 180 -14.21 -9.40 26.88
N ASP A 181 -13.91 -8.61 25.85
CA ASP A 181 -14.93 -7.94 25.02
C ASP A 181 -15.31 -8.80 23.80
N LYS A 182 -16.55 -8.70 23.33
CA LYS A 182 -17.05 -9.44 22.15
C LYS A 182 -16.15 -9.17 20.93
N ALA A 183 -15.46 -10.19 20.44
CA ALA A 183 -14.69 -10.11 19.21
C ALA A 183 -15.65 -10.14 18.00
N GLU A 184 -15.61 -9.13 17.15
CA GLU A 184 -16.42 -9.12 15.92
C GLU A 184 -15.59 -9.67 14.76
N LEU A 185 -16.07 -10.74 14.14
CA LEU A 185 -15.49 -11.34 12.94
C LEU A 185 -16.40 -11.09 11.76
N THR A 186 -15.88 -10.44 10.73
CA THR A 186 -16.55 -10.34 9.43
C THR A 186 -15.90 -11.29 8.44
N LEU A 187 -16.70 -12.21 7.92
CA LEU A 187 -16.28 -13.26 7.01
C LEU A 187 -16.62 -12.87 5.56
N PHE A 188 -15.59 -12.79 4.72
CA PHE A 188 -15.73 -12.54 3.29
C PHE A 188 -15.46 -13.82 2.49
N GLU A 189 -16.45 -14.73 2.43
CA GLU A 189 -16.29 -16.04 1.77
C GLU A 189 -15.81 -15.94 0.32
N ARG A 190 -16.43 -15.06 -0.49
CA ARG A 190 -16.06 -14.87 -1.89
C ARG A 190 -14.68 -14.24 -2.08
N GLY A 191 -14.22 -13.48 -1.10
CA GLY A 191 -12.94 -12.77 -1.14
C GLY A 191 -11.80 -13.53 -0.47
N GLY A 192 -12.09 -14.66 0.19
CA GLY A 192 -11.11 -15.38 1.00
C GLY A 192 -10.48 -14.50 2.07
N ALA A 193 -11.24 -13.60 2.69
CA ALA A 193 -10.71 -12.67 3.70
C ALA A 193 -11.49 -12.74 5.01
N ILE A 194 -10.81 -12.50 6.11
CA ILE A 194 -11.38 -12.45 7.46
C ILE A 194 -11.00 -11.09 8.04
N LYS A 195 -11.99 -10.28 8.40
CA LYS A 195 -11.76 -9.03 9.15
C LYS A 195 -12.02 -9.31 10.62
N LEU A 196 -11.02 -9.05 11.44
CA LEU A 196 -11.09 -9.16 12.89
C LEU A 196 -11.14 -7.75 13.47
N HIS A 197 -12.12 -7.46 14.31
CA HIS A 197 -12.06 -6.25 15.12
C HIS A 197 -11.08 -6.48 16.28
N GLY A 198 -10.06 -5.61 16.35
CA GLY A 198 -9.08 -5.66 17.40
C GLY A 198 -9.57 -4.90 18.63
N ARG A 199 -8.75 -4.91 19.69
CA ARG A 199 -9.04 -4.12 20.90
C ARG A 199 -9.04 -2.63 20.59
N GLU A 200 -10.03 -1.92 21.15
CA GLU A 200 -10.15 -0.47 21.10
C GLU A 200 -8.82 0.21 21.50
N HIS A 201 -8.42 1.24 20.74
CA HIS A 201 -7.17 2.02 20.90
C HIS A 201 -5.85 1.39 20.42
N ILE A 202 -5.80 0.10 20.07
CA ILE A 202 -4.57 -0.55 19.54
C ILE A 202 -4.69 -0.78 18.04
N SER A 203 -5.77 -1.42 17.61
CA SER A 203 -6.11 -1.59 16.19
C SER A 203 -7.63 -1.66 16.09
N GLU A 204 -8.27 -0.72 15.39
CA GLU A 204 -9.73 -0.77 15.21
C GLU A 204 -10.17 -2.07 14.50
N PHE A 205 -9.38 -2.54 13.54
CA PHE A 205 -9.59 -3.81 12.85
C PHE A 205 -8.32 -4.27 12.12
N GLY A 206 -8.15 -5.59 11.95
CA GLY A 206 -7.15 -6.22 11.09
C GLY A 206 -7.83 -7.02 9.98
N VAL A 207 -7.32 -6.94 8.75
CA VAL A 207 -7.83 -7.72 7.62
C VAL A 207 -6.81 -8.79 7.25
N LEU A 208 -7.25 -10.05 7.34
CA LEU A 208 -6.48 -11.24 7.00
C LEU A 208 -6.93 -11.73 5.63
N TYR A 209 -6.10 -11.52 4.61
CA TYR A 209 -6.28 -12.23 3.35
C TYR A 209 -5.81 -13.68 3.53
N CYS A 210 -6.58 -14.64 3.05
CA CYS A 210 -6.24 -16.06 3.09
C CYS A 210 -5.79 -16.54 1.71
N LEU A 211 -4.93 -17.56 1.68
CA LEU A 211 -4.60 -18.27 0.45
C LEU A 211 -5.81 -19.06 -0.04
N GLU A 212 -5.86 -19.32 -1.36
CA GLU A 212 -6.92 -20.09 -1.98
C GLU A 212 -7.01 -21.49 -1.34
N GLY A 213 -8.20 -21.86 -0.85
CA GLY A 213 -8.45 -23.11 -0.13
C GLY A 213 -7.99 -23.14 1.35
N GLU A 214 -7.23 -22.14 1.82
CA GLU A 214 -6.76 -22.09 3.22
C GLU A 214 -7.69 -21.31 4.15
N TYR A 215 -8.70 -20.64 3.61
CA TYR A 215 -9.67 -19.85 4.38
C TYR A 215 -10.22 -20.59 5.62
N GLN A 216 -10.71 -21.81 5.41
CA GLN A 216 -11.27 -22.64 6.50
C GLN A 216 -10.21 -23.09 7.51
N LYS A 217 -8.96 -23.25 7.08
CA LYS A 217 -7.83 -23.62 7.96
C LYS A 217 -7.47 -22.44 8.86
N VAL A 218 -7.33 -21.24 8.30
CA VAL A 218 -7.05 -20.01 9.07
C VAL A 218 -8.18 -19.74 10.06
N LEU A 219 -9.44 -19.86 9.63
CA LEU A 219 -10.59 -19.66 10.52
C LEU A 219 -10.59 -20.65 11.71
N LYS A 220 -10.31 -21.93 11.46
CA LYS A 220 -10.17 -22.95 12.51
C LYS A 220 -9.02 -22.69 13.48
N LEU A 221 -7.95 -22.05 13.03
CA LEU A 221 -6.82 -21.66 13.88
C LEU A 221 -7.16 -20.47 14.78
N LEU A 222 -8.11 -19.62 14.38
CA LEU A 222 -8.51 -18.44 15.15
C LEU A 222 -9.51 -18.76 16.27
N TYR A 223 -10.48 -19.65 16.03
CA TYR A 223 -11.53 -19.96 17.00
C TYR A 223 -11.07 -20.30 18.43
N PRO A 224 -9.98 -21.08 18.64
CA PRO A 224 -9.52 -21.40 19.99
C PRO A 224 -9.05 -20.21 20.82
N TYR A 225 -8.74 -19.08 20.18
CA TYR A 225 -8.21 -17.87 20.81
C TYR A 225 -9.27 -16.76 20.95
N LEU A 226 -10.51 -17.04 20.55
CA LEU A 226 -11.63 -16.11 20.59
C LEU A 226 -12.63 -16.59 21.64
N ASP A 227 -12.63 -15.97 22.82
CA ASP A 227 -13.48 -16.41 23.94
C ASP A 227 -14.97 -16.17 23.67
N ASN A 228 -15.33 -14.99 23.16
CA ASN A 228 -16.71 -14.59 22.87
C ASN A 228 -16.71 -13.81 21.56
N TYR A 229 -17.32 -14.35 20.51
CA TYR A 229 -17.27 -13.74 19.18
C TYR A 229 -18.61 -13.70 18.46
N GLU A 230 -18.81 -12.64 17.69
CA GLU A 230 -19.95 -12.46 16.78
C GLU A 230 -19.46 -12.60 15.34
N VAL A 231 -20.15 -13.41 14.54
CA VAL A 231 -19.77 -13.70 13.15
C VAL A 231 -20.77 -13.05 12.20
N HIS A 232 -20.28 -12.15 11.36
CA HIS A 232 -21.02 -11.55 10.27
C HIS A 232 -20.52 -12.09 8.94
N GLU A 233 -21.33 -12.90 8.27
CA GLU A 233 -21.04 -13.36 6.91
C GLU A 233 -21.50 -12.32 5.90
N VAL A 234 -20.57 -11.88 5.04
CA VAL A 234 -20.83 -10.79 4.10
C VAL A 234 -20.38 -11.20 2.71
N GLY A 235 -21.30 -11.10 1.74
CA GLY A 235 -21.02 -11.49 0.35
C GLY A 235 -20.05 -10.58 -0.40
N SER A 236 -19.81 -9.34 0.08
CA SER A 236 -18.85 -8.42 -0.51
C SER A 236 -18.48 -7.27 0.44
N TRP A 237 -17.31 -6.65 0.22
CA TRP A 237 -16.86 -5.43 0.90
C TRP A 237 -17.81 -4.22 0.78
N ARG A 238 -18.83 -4.26 -0.10
CA ARG A 238 -19.80 -3.16 -0.31
C ARG A 238 -21.03 -3.23 0.59
N ALA A 239 -21.18 -4.27 1.41
CA ALA A 239 -22.29 -4.41 2.35
C ALA A 239 -21.98 -3.81 3.74
N PHE A 240 -20.89 -3.04 3.83
CA PHE A 240 -20.52 -2.17 4.94
C PHE A 240 -20.57 -0.71 4.47
#